data_AF-A0A6J6E5N0-F1
#
_entry.id   AF-A0A6J6E5N0-F1
#
_cell.length_a   1.000
_cell.length_b   1.000
_cell.length_c   1.000
_cell.angle_alpha   90.00
_cell.angle_beta   90.00
_cell.angle_gamma   90.00
#
_symmetry.space_group_name_H-M   'P 1'
#
loop_
_entity.id
_entity.type
_entity.pdbx_description
1 polymer ?
#
loop_
_entity_poly.entity_id
_entity_poly.type
_entity_poly.pdbx_seq_one_letter_code
_entity_poly.pdbx_strand_id
1 'polypeptide(L)' 'MGIGKDDTLFALAPGSVKFGERRGRKVVDVIPAE' A
#
# COMPACT_ATOMS: atom_id res chain seq x y z
N MET A 1 1.09 5.00 1.08
CA MET A 1 1.50 3.82 1.86
C MET A 1 2.97 3.94 2.19
N GLY A 2 3.39 3.51 3.38
CA GLY A 2 4.79 3.56 3.85
C GLY A 2 5.36 2.15 4.07
N ILE A 3 6.70 2.08 4.19
CA ILE A 3 7.45 0.86 4.51
C ILE A 3 8.28 1.09 5.78
N GLY A 4 8.14 0.19 6.74
CA GLY A 4 8.92 0.17 7.96
C GLY A 4 10.35 -0.27 7.70
N LYS A 5 11.23 -0.06 8.67
CA LYS A 5 12.63 -0.52 8.59
C LYS A 5 12.73 -2.05 8.50
N ASP A 6 11.73 -2.75 9.01
CA ASP A 6 11.54 -4.19 9.03
C ASP A 6 10.73 -4.72 7.83
N ASP A 7 10.58 -3.91 6.78
CA ASP A 7 9.76 -4.20 5.60
C ASP A 7 8.25 -4.31 5.85
N THR A 8 7.78 -3.96 7.05
CA THR A 8 6.34 -3.94 7.35
C THR A 8 5.64 -2.79 6.62
N LEU A 9 4.55 -3.13 5.95
CA LEU A 9 3.76 -2.21 5.12
C LEU A 9 2.64 -1.55 5.95
N PHE A 10 2.49 -0.22 5.87
CA PHE A 10 1.45 0.50 6.61
C PHE A 10 0.77 1.62 5.80
N ALA A 11 -0.46 1.95 6.18
CA ALA A 11 -1.23 3.04 5.58
C ALA A 11 -0.78 4.40 6.14
N LEU A 12 -0.68 5.42 5.28
CA LEU A 12 -0.38 6.80 5.69
C LEU A 12 -1.64 7.66 5.87
N ALA A 13 -2.80 7.13 5.44
CA ALA A 13 -4.10 7.77 5.47
C ALA A 13 -5.20 6.69 5.56
N PRO A 14 -6.38 7.01 6.12
CA PRO A 14 -7.52 6.10 6.11
C PRO A 14 -8.02 5.87 4.68
N GLY A 15 -8.47 4.65 4.38
CA GLY A 15 -8.88 4.28 3.03
C GLY A 15 -9.02 2.79 2.82
N SER A 16 -9.26 2.42 1.57
CA SER A 16 -9.42 1.03 1.13
C SER A 16 -8.13 0.49 0.53
N VAL A 17 -7.79 -0.76 0.84
CA VAL A 17 -6.60 -1.43 0.29
C VAL A 17 -6.88 -1.93 -1.12
N LYS A 18 -5.94 -1.68 -2.04
CA LYS A 18 -5.94 -2.24 -3.39
C LYS A 18 -4.67 -3.05 -3.62
N PHE A 19 -4.84 -4.33 -3.93
CA PHE A 19 -3.75 -5.20 -4.40
C PHE A 19 -3.60 -5.07 -5.92
N GLY A 20 -2.37 -5.16 -6.42
CA GLY A 20 -2.11 -5.10 -7.85
C GLY A 20 -0.72 -5.62 -8.24
N GLU A 21 -0.38 -5.41 -9.50
CA GLU A 21 0.92 -5.78 -10.06
C GLU A 21 1.46 -4.65 -10.94
N ARG A 22 2.74 -4.31 -10.79
CA ARG A 22 3.42 -3.30 -11.61
C ARG A 22 4.82 -3.78 -11.97
N ARG A 23 5.13 -3.83 -13.27
CA ARG A 23 6.42 -4.31 -13.81
C ARG A 23 6.81 -5.70 -13.26
N GLY A 24 5.85 -6.63 -13.17
CA GLY A 24 6.09 -7.99 -12.68
C GLY A 24 6.21 -8.11 -11.14
N ARG A 25 5.96 -7.03 -10.38
CA ARG A 25 6.04 -7.02 -8.92
C ARG A 25 4.65 -6.83 -8.31
N LYS A 26 4.35 -7.63 -7.28
CA LYS A 26 3.13 -7.44 -6.46
C LYS A 26 3.25 -6.14 -5.68
N VAL A 27 2.20 -5.33 -5.71
CA VAL A 27 2.15 -4.03 -5.03
C VAL A 27 0.85 -3.89 -4.24
N VAL A 28 0.90 -3.06 -3.20
CA VAL A 28 -0.24 -2.72 -2.34
C VAL A 28 -0.38 -1.20 -2.32
N ASP A 29 -1.56 -0.71 -2.68
CA ASP A 29 -1.91 0.69 -2.62
C ASP A 29 -3.03 0.91 -1.59
N VAL A 30 -3.12 2.14 -1.07
CA VAL A 30 -4.22 2.58 -0.21
C VAL A 30 -4.94 3.71 -0.94
N ILE A 31 -6.22 3.50 -1.26
CA ILE A 31 -7.11 4.50 -1.86
C ILE A 31 -7.74 5.30 -0.72
N PRO A 32 -7.45 6.60 -0.57
CA PRO A 32 -8.03 7.41 0.51
C PRO A 32 -9.55 7.38 0.49
N ALA A 33 -10.16 7.28 1.67
CA ALA A 33 -11.59 7.56 1.83
C ALA A 33 -11.81 9.08 1.79
N GLU A 34 -12.86 9.53 1.11
CA GLU A 34 -13.29 10.94 1.11
C GLU A 34 -13.85 11.36 2.47
#